data_AF-A0A932A2G7-F1
#
_entry.id   AF-A0A932A2G7-F1
#
_cell.length_a   1.000
_cell.length_b   1.000
_cell.length_c   1.000
_cell.angle_alpha   90.00
_cell.angle_beta   90.00
_cell.angle_gamma   90.00
#
_symmetry.space_group_name_H-M   'P 1'
#
loop_
_entity.id
_entity.type
_entity.pdbx_description
1 polymer ?
#
loop_
_entity_poly.entity_id
_entity_poly.type
_entity_poly.pdbx_seq_one_letter_code
_entity_poly.pdbx_strand_id
1 'polypeptide(L)' 'MKKIIIGMLTLGIMGAYWDVAANPNLFSEVLTSAGCGKPGSQDARGQDALLNRPHGITQANSGMVYFADRGNHQIRA' A
#
# COMPACT_ATOMS: atom_id res chain seq x y z
N MET A 1 -22.23 18.01 31.47
CA MET A 1 -22.49 19.16 30.57
C MET A 1 -22.46 18.66 29.13
N LYS A 2 -23.42 19.13 28.34
CA LYS A 2 -23.96 18.52 27.11
C LYS A 2 -22.93 18.52 25.97
N LYS A 3 -22.66 17.36 25.36
CA LYS A 3 -22.05 17.33 24.01
C LYS A 3 -23.17 17.54 23.00
N ILE A 4 -23.21 18.73 22.43
CA ILE A 4 -24.11 19.11 21.34
C ILE A 4 -23.55 18.48 20.06
N ILE A 5 -24.24 17.51 19.50
CA ILE A 5 -23.94 16.97 18.17
C ILE A 5 -24.80 17.77 17.18
N ILE A 6 -24.12 18.63 16.41
CA ILE A 6 -24.71 19.43 15.34
C ILE A 6 -25.06 18.47 14.19
N GLY A 7 -26.28 18.60 13.69
CA GLY A 7 -26.97 17.58 12.89
C GLY A 7 -26.32 17.20 11.58
N MET A 8 -26.40 15.92 11.27
CA MET A 8 -26.52 15.42 9.90
C MET A 8 -27.72 14.49 9.87
N LEU A 9 -28.79 15.01 9.26
CA LEU A 9 -30.01 14.27 8.96
C LEU A 9 -29.66 13.20 7.91
N THR A 10 -29.29 11.99 8.34
CA THR A 10 -29.20 10.81 7.48
C THR A 10 -29.89 9.63 8.18
N LEU A 11 -31.23 9.65 8.16
CA LEU A 11 -32.02 8.47 8.52
C LEU A 11 -31.74 7.39 7.47
N GLY A 12 -30.88 6.43 7.79
CA GLY A 12 -30.68 5.24 6.96
C GLY A 12 -29.39 4.46 7.20
N ILE A 13 -28.37 5.04 7.84
CA ILE A 13 -27.02 4.45 7.86
C ILE A 13 -26.36 4.33 9.25
N MET A 14 -27.11 4.57 10.34
CA MET A 14 -26.59 4.57 11.72
C MET A 14 -25.99 3.22 12.18
N GLY A 15 -26.34 2.10 11.56
CA GLY A 15 -25.77 0.78 11.90
C GLY A 15 -24.43 0.47 11.21
N ALA A 16 -24.19 1.01 10.01
CA ALA A 16 -23.01 0.67 9.21
C ALA A 16 -21.82 1.60 9.51
N TYR A 17 -22.05 2.84 9.95
CA TYR A 17 -20.96 3.81 10.18
C TYR A 17 -20.07 3.48 11.39
N TRP A 18 -20.62 2.88 12.46
CA TRP A 18 -19.84 2.47 13.62
C TRP A 18 -19.10 1.15 13.41
N ASP A 19 -19.65 0.24 12.61
CA ASP A 19 -19.01 -1.03 12.25
C ASP A 19 -17.89 -0.82 11.22
N VAL A 20 -18.11 0.10 10.28
CA VAL A 20 -17.08 0.49 9.29
C VAL A 20 -15.91 1.25 9.91
N ALA A 21 -16.17 2.06 10.94
CA ALA A 21 -15.11 2.76 11.67
C ALA A 21 -14.29 1.84 12.60
N ALA A 22 -14.79 0.64 12.93
CA ALA A 22 -14.15 -0.29 13.86
C ALA A 22 -13.23 -1.33 13.19
N ASN A 23 -13.31 -1.49 11.87
CA ASN A 23 -12.43 -2.39 11.12
C ASN A 23 -11.45 -1.57 10.25
N PRO A 24 -10.18 -1.42 10.68
CA PRO A 24 -9.17 -0.66 9.93
C PRO A 24 -8.85 -1.27 8.55
N ASN A 25 -9.31 -2.49 8.26
CA ASN A 25 -9.12 -3.18 6.98
C ASN A 25 -10.24 -2.91 5.96
N LEU A 26 -11.18 -2.01 6.25
CA LEU A 26 -12.28 -1.70 5.31
C LEU A 26 -11.87 -0.72 4.20
N PHE A 27 -10.68 -0.13 4.30
CA PHE A 27 -10.10 0.68 3.24
C PHE A 27 -8.83 -0.01 2.75
N SER A 28 -8.77 -0.35 1.46
CA SER A 28 -7.55 -0.84 0.84
C SER A 28 -6.61 0.34 0.58
N GLU A 29 -5.48 0.38 1.25
CA GLU A 29 -4.43 1.37 1.01
C GLU A 29 -3.41 0.84 -0.02
N VAL A 30 -3.00 1.69 -0.96
CA VAL A 30 -1.91 1.38 -1.89
C VAL A 30 -0.63 2.02 -1.35
N LEU A 31 0.37 1.19 -1.07
CA LEU A 31 1.67 1.63 -0.55
C LEU A 31 2.79 1.33 -1.55
N THR A 32 3.73 2.26 -1.70
CA THR A 32 4.96 2.03 -2.47
C THR A 32 5.97 1.31 -1.60
N SER A 33 6.19 0.02 -1.89
CA SER A 33 7.13 -0.81 -1.12
C SER A 33 8.58 -0.65 -1.56
N ALA A 34 8.86 -0.36 -2.85
CA ALA A 34 10.22 -0.15 -3.37
C ALA A 34 10.23 0.86 -4.52
N GLY A 35 11.30 1.65 -4.61
CA GLY A 35 11.52 2.61 -5.70
C GLY A 35 11.05 4.04 -5.40
N CYS A 36 11.75 5.02 -5.98
CA CYS A 36 11.37 6.45 -5.97
C CYS A 36 10.95 7.00 -7.34
N GLY A 37 10.75 6.13 -8.35
CA GLY A 37 10.39 6.52 -9.71
C GLY A 37 11.54 7.01 -10.59
N LYS A 38 12.77 7.07 -10.07
CA LYS A 38 13.98 7.35 -10.86
C LYS A 38 14.63 6.05 -11.35
N PRO A 39 14.94 5.93 -12.66
CA PRO A 39 15.62 4.74 -13.18
C PRO A 39 17.07 4.67 -12.69
N GLY A 40 17.51 3.47 -12.33
CA GLY A 40 18.87 3.16 -11.89
C GLY A 40 18.91 1.79 -11.21
N SER A 41 20.09 1.33 -10.81
CA SER A 41 20.31 -0.01 -10.24
C SER A 41 20.82 0.01 -8.79
N GLN A 42 20.61 1.11 -8.07
CA GLN A 42 21.08 1.25 -6.70
C GLN A 42 20.26 0.38 -5.75
N ASP A 43 20.96 -0.47 -4.99
CA ASP A 43 20.40 -1.18 -3.86
C ASP A 43 20.25 -0.23 -2.66
N ALA A 44 19.05 -0.22 -2.10
CA ALA A 44 18.72 0.47 -0.86
C ALA A 44 17.40 -0.09 -0.31
N ARG A 45 16.96 0.40 0.85
CA ARG A 45 15.70 -0.04 1.46
C ARG A 45 14.53 0.78 0.93
N GLY A 46 13.46 0.07 0.56
CA GLY A 46 12.20 0.67 0.20
C GLY A 46 12.29 1.72 -0.91
N GLN A 47 11.79 2.93 -0.64
CA GLN A 47 11.73 4.01 -1.63
C GLN A 47 13.10 4.55 -2.02
N ASP A 48 14.15 4.29 -1.24
CA ASP A 48 15.52 4.73 -1.57
C ASP A 48 16.15 3.87 -2.68
N ALA A 49 15.57 2.69 -2.99
CA ALA A 49 16.06 1.85 -4.08
C ALA A 49 15.80 2.53 -5.43
N LEU A 50 16.72 2.34 -6.38
CA LEU A 50 16.47 2.70 -7.77
C LEU A 50 16.11 1.42 -8.53
N LEU A 51 15.01 1.49 -9.29
CA LEU A 51 14.51 0.41 -10.13
C LEU A 51 14.42 0.92 -11.57
N ASN A 52 14.59 0.05 -12.57
CA ASN A 52 14.51 0.42 -13.97
C ASN A 52 13.58 -0.54 -14.72
N ARG A 53 12.35 -0.11 -15.00
CA ARG A 53 11.32 -0.92 -15.68
C ARG A 53 11.16 -2.30 -15.02
N PRO A 54 10.81 -2.40 -13.73
CA PRO A 54 10.53 -3.68 -13.11
C PRO A 54 9.32 -4.36 -13.77
N HIS A 55 9.41 -5.67 -13.99
CA HIS A 55 8.37 -6.49 -14.62
C HIS A 55 8.35 -7.88 -13.99
N GLY A 56 7.14 -8.44 -13.83
CA GLY A 56 6.97 -9.77 -13.25
C GLY A 56 7.33 -9.78 -11.76
N ILE A 57 6.49 -10.43 -10.97
CA ILE A 57 6.65 -10.54 -9.52
C ILE A 57 6.16 -11.91 -9.08
N THR A 58 6.87 -12.52 -8.15
CA THR A 58 6.47 -13.79 -7.53
C THR A 58 6.85 -13.76 -6.05
N GLN A 59 6.15 -14.56 -5.25
CA GLN A 59 6.46 -14.73 -3.84
C GLN A 59 7.00 -16.15 -3.63
N ALA A 60 8.06 -16.29 -2.84
CA ALA A 60 8.53 -17.57 -2.35
C ALA A 60 7.70 -18.03 -1.13
N ASN A 61 7.76 -19.32 -0.81
CA ASN A 61 7.06 -19.89 0.35
C ASN A 61 7.48 -19.25 1.69
N SER A 62 8.66 -18.62 1.74
CA SER A 62 9.13 -17.85 2.90
C SER A 62 8.41 -16.50 3.10
N GLY A 63 7.59 -16.08 2.13
CA GLY A 63 6.99 -14.76 2.08
C GLY A 63 7.84 -13.72 1.35
N MET A 64 9.10 -14.04 1.01
CA MET A 64 9.98 -13.13 0.25
C MET A 64 9.45 -12.91 -1.16
N VAL A 65 9.39 -11.65 -1.58
CA VAL A 65 8.97 -11.27 -2.92
C VAL A 65 10.20 -11.17 -3.81
N TYR A 66 10.11 -11.68 -5.03
CA TYR A 66 11.12 -11.53 -6.07
C TYR A 66 10.49 -10.88 -7.29
N PHE A 67 11.24 -9.98 -7.93
CA PHE A 67 10.81 -9.30 -9.15
C PHE A 67 11.96 -9.15 -10.14
N ALA A 68 11.65 -9.10 -11.43
CA ALA A 68 12.67 -8.83 -12.45
C ALA A 68 12.80 -7.32 -12.65
N ASP A 69 13.94 -6.76 -12.30
CA ASP A 69 14.30 -5.37 -12.58
C ASP A 69 14.82 -5.28 -14.03
N ARG A 70 13.89 -5.41 -14.99
CA ARG A 70 14.18 -5.75 -16.38
C ARG A 70 15.18 -4.81 -17.05
N GLY A 71 15.10 -3.51 -16.79
CA GLY A 71 16.02 -2.52 -17.37
C GLY A 71 17.41 -2.55 -16.77
N ASN A 72 17.58 -3.16 -15.60
CA ASN A 72 18.88 -3.39 -14.95
C ASN A 72 19.42 -4.81 -15.16
N HIS A 73 18.66 -5.68 -15.82
CA HIS A 73 19.03 -7.08 -16.08
C HIS A 73 19.26 -7.87 -14.77
N GLN A 74 18.46 -7.61 -13.73
CA GLN A 74 18.61 -8.20 -12.40
C GLN A 74 17.31 -8.86 -11.92
N ILE A 75 17.44 -9.91 -11.11
CA ILE A 75 16.37 -10.41 -10.25
C ILE A 75 16.64 -9.89 -8.84
N ARG A 76 15.64 -9.26 -8.21
CA ARG A 76 15.78 -8.59 -6.92
C ARG A 76 14.70 -9.06 -5.95
N ALA A 77 14.95 -8.83 -4.66
CA ALA A 77 14.04 -9.13 -3.55
C ALA A 77 13.89 -7.93 -2.62
#